data_AF-A0A847IT85-F1
#
_entry.id   AF-A0A847IT85-F1
#
_cell.length_a   1.000
_cell.length_b   1.000
_cell.length_c   1.000
_cell.angle_alpha   90.00
_cell.angle_beta   90.00
_cell.angle_gamma   90.00
#
_symmetry.space_group_name_H-M   'P 1'
#
loop_
_entity.id
_entity.type
_entity.pdbx_description
1 polymer ?
#
loop_
_entity_poly.entity_id
_entity_poly.type
_entity_poly.pdbx_seq_one_letter_code
_entity_poly.pdbx_strand_id
1 'polypeptide(L)'
;MKKKGIRMFTGLMAVSLLFLMTSSCQKEYKVSDLLGTWAYQDNTQYTITFREDGTMGYTAPVSAPSYTPTYTLDGFYIYVRVIVGSATISDVVEIRSLNPTTLV
;
A
#
# COMPACT_ATOMS: atom_id res chain seq x y z
N MET A 1 5.98 39.96 -48.59
CA MET A 1 6.48 39.35 -47.33
C MET A 1 5.31 38.62 -46.65
N LYS A 2 5.36 37.30 -46.49
CA LYS A 2 4.27 36.49 -45.90
C LYS A 2 4.54 36.26 -44.40
N LYS A 3 3.70 36.79 -43.51
CA LYS A 3 3.73 36.48 -42.07
C LYS A 3 2.99 35.16 -41.83
N LYS A 4 3.72 34.06 -41.66
CA LYS A 4 3.22 32.82 -41.04
C LYS A 4 3.47 32.95 -39.53
N GLY A 5 2.42 33.11 -38.74
CA GLY A 5 2.52 33.25 -37.29
C GLY A 5 1.51 32.38 -36.57
N ILE A 6 2.03 31.35 -35.89
CA ILE A 6 1.50 30.73 -34.67
C ILE A 6 0.25 29.85 -34.85
N ARG A 7 0.48 28.56 -35.11
CA ARG A 7 -0.45 27.44 -34.83
C ARG A 7 0.24 26.40 -33.94
N MET A 8 0.89 26.83 -32.85
CA MET A 8 1.76 25.96 -32.03
C MET A 8 1.51 26.03 -30.51
N PHE A 9 0.34 26.52 -30.08
CA PHE A 9 0.03 26.62 -28.64
C PHE A 9 -1.22 25.85 -28.18
N THR A 10 -2.08 25.40 -29.09
CA THR A 10 -3.27 24.62 -28.71
C THR A 10 -2.97 23.14 -28.43
N GLY A 11 -1.98 22.55 -29.12
CA GLY A 11 -1.62 21.14 -28.93
C GLY A 11 -0.96 20.85 -27.59
N LEU A 12 -0.08 21.73 -27.11
CA LEU A 12 0.69 21.50 -25.88
C LEU A 12 -0.17 21.64 -24.62
N MET A 13 -1.12 22.58 -24.61
CA MET A 13 -2.08 22.77 -23.50
C MET A 13 -3.10 21.63 -23.40
N ALA A 14 -3.52 21.06 -24.53
CA ALA A 14 -4.43 19.91 -24.55
C ALA A 14 -3.76 18.63 -24.01
N VAL A 15 -2.46 18.44 -24.28
CA VAL A 15 -1.68 17.31 -23.74
C VAL A 15 -1.50 17.43 -22.23
N SER A 16 -1.22 18.63 -21.69
CA SER A 16 -1.13 18.83 -20.24
C SER A 16 -2.45 18.60 -19.50
N LEU A 17 -3.61 18.92 -20.12
CA LEU A 17 -4.91 18.63 -19.53
C LEU A 17 -5.25 17.12 -19.57
N LEU A 18 -4.77 16.39 -20.59
CA LEU A 18 -5.00 14.95 -20.72
C LEU A 18 -4.21 14.14 -19.68
N PHE A 19 -3.00 14.58 -19.32
CA PHE A 19 -2.18 13.94 -18.27
C PHE A 19 -2.75 14.15 -16.86
N LEU A 20 -3.47 15.25 -16.60
CA LEU A 20 -4.11 15.52 -15.30
C LEU A 20 -5.39 14.68 -15.06
N MET A 21 -5.99 14.11 -16.13
CA MET A 21 -7.24 13.36 -16.04
C MET A 21 -7.04 11.85 -15.86
N THR A 22 -5.81 11.33 -16.05
CA THR A 22 -5.51 9.90 -15.85
C THR A 22 -5.04 9.57 -14.44
N SER A 23 -4.72 10.56 -13.60
CA SER A 23 -4.23 10.34 -12.23
C SER A 23 -5.33 10.10 -11.20
N SER A 24 -6.61 10.39 -11.51
CA SER A 24 -7.67 10.41 -10.48
C SER A 24 -8.36 9.07 -10.26
N CYS A 25 -7.87 7.97 -10.82
CA CYS A 25 -8.50 6.65 -10.65
C CYS A 25 -7.53 5.53 -10.27
N GLN A 26 -6.40 5.86 -9.63
CA GLN A 26 -5.62 4.84 -8.93
C GLN A 26 -6.39 4.48 -7.65
N LYS A 27 -6.87 3.23 -7.57
CA LYS A 27 -7.62 2.71 -6.42
C LYS A 27 -6.69 2.62 -5.20
N GLU A 28 -6.66 3.64 -4.37
CA GLU A 28 -5.93 3.56 -3.09
C GLU A 28 -6.69 2.68 -2.09
N TYR A 29 -5.94 1.89 -1.32
CA TYR A 29 -6.51 1.10 -0.24
C TYR A 29 -6.61 1.94 1.04
N LYS A 30 -7.62 1.62 1.85
CA LYS A 30 -7.80 2.20 3.18
C LYS A 30 -7.41 1.18 4.23
N VAL A 31 -7.04 1.66 5.42
CA VAL A 31 -6.73 0.79 6.57
C VAL A 31 -7.88 -0.18 6.85
N SER A 32 -9.14 0.29 6.72
CA SER A 32 -10.34 -0.53 6.87
C SER A 32 -10.40 -1.74 5.95
N ASP A 33 -9.74 -1.69 4.79
CA ASP A 33 -9.74 -2.77 3.81
C ASP A 33 -8.79 -3.91 4.22
N LEU A 34 -7.80 -3.62 5.07
CA LEU A 34 -6.80 -4.58 5.56
C LEU A 34 -7.19 -5.26 6.88
N LEU A 35 -8.12 -4.66 7.64
CA LEU A 35 -8.44 -5.10 8.99
C LEU A 35 -8.88 -6.57 9.01
N GLY A 36 -8.42 -7.29 10.04
CA GLY A 36 -8.72 -8.70 10.21
C GLY A 36 -7.47 -9.58 10.12
N THR A 37 -7.71 -10.89 10.09
CA THR A 37 -6.67 -11.92 10.13
C THR A 37 -6.52 -12.59 8.77
N TRP A 38 -5.31 -12.63 8.27
CA TRP A 38 -4.92 -13.22 7.00
C TRP A 38 -4.02 -14.42 7.26
N ALA A 39 -4.36 -15.57 6.68
CA ALA A 39 -3.49 -16.74 6.69
C ALA A 39 -2.52 -16.67 5.50
N TYR A 40 -1.29 -17.17 5.70
CA TYR A 40 -0.36 -17.33 4.59
C TYR A 40 -0.81 -18.51 3.71
N GLN A 41 -1.38 -18.19 2.55
CA GLN A 41 -2.02 -19.18 1.68
C GLN A 41 -3.06 -19.98 2.50
N ASP A 42 -3.02 -21.31 2.43
CA ASP A 42 -3.90 -22.20 3.21
C ASP A 42 -3.30 -22.60 4.57
N ASN A 43 -2.13 -22.08 4.94
CA ASN A 43 -1.45 -22.44 6.17
C ASN A 43 -1.90 -21.56 7.35
N THR A 44 -2.90 -22.05 8.08
CA THR A 44 -3.46 -21.37 9.24
C THR A 44 -2.53 -21.27 10.45
N GLN A 45 -1.37 -21.95 10.43
CA GLN A 45 -0.36 -21.81 11.48
C GLN A 45 0.43 -20.51 11.36
N TYR A 46 0.40 -19.87 10.19
CA TYR A 46 1.01 -18.58 9.92
C TYR A 46 -0.07 -17.55 9.62
N THR A 47 -0.32 -16.65 10.57
CA THR A 47 -1.30 -15.59 10.40
C THR A 47 -0.72 -14.24 10.69
N ILE A 48 -1.30 -13.21 10.07
CA ILE A 48 -1.08 -11.80 10.37
C ILE A 48 -2.44 -11.17 10.66
N THR A 49 -2.53 -10.36 11.70
CA THR A 49 -3.75 -9.61 12.04
C THR A 49 -3.47 -8.12 11.99
N PHE A 50 -4.17 -7.37 11.13
CA PHE A 50 -4.12 -5.91 11.13
C PHE A 50 -5.20 -5.34 12.03
N ARG A 51 -4.84 -4.37 12.89
CA ARG A 51 -5.74 -3.73 13.86
C ARG A 51 -5.85 -2.23 13.59
N GLU A 52 -7.00 -1.68 13.92
CA GLU A 52 -7.34 -0.27 13.70
C GLU A 52 -6.38 0.71 14.41
N ASP A 53 -5.74 0.28 15.50
CA ASP A 53 -4.76 1.06 16.25
C ASP A 53 -3.36 1.13 15.59
N GLY A 54 -3.18 0.51 14.42
CA GLY A 54 -1.91 0.47 13.71
C GLY A 54 -0.94 -0.59 14.23
N THR A 55 -1.37 -1.49 15.13
CA THR A 55 -0.59 -2.65 15.56
C THR A 55 -0.88 -3.88 14.70
N MET A 56 0.07 -4.82 14.68
CA MET A 56 -0.12 -6.13 14.04
C MET A 56 -0.06 -7.26 15.07
N GLY A 57 -0.88 -8.28 14.87
CA GLY A 57 -0.72 -9.60 15.46
C GLY A 57 -0.05 -10.53 14.46
N TYR A 58 0.61 -11.57 14.95
CA TYR A 58 1.07 -12.66 14.10
C TYR A 58 1.09 -13.97 14.89
N THR A 59 0.91 -15.08 14.19
CA THR A 59 1.06 -16.43 14.73
C THR A 59 2.07 -17.18 13.90
N ALA A 60 2.92 -17.97 14.55
CA ALA A 60 3.83 -18.93 13.93
C ALA A 60 3.93 -20.18 14.82
N PRO A 61 4.27 -21.37 14.27
CA PRO A 61 4.35 -22.62 15.04
C PRO A 61 5.46 -22.63 16.11
N VAL A 62 6.50 -21.83 15.89
CA VAL A 62 7.60 -21.63 16.84
C VAL A 62 7.29 -20.48 17.78
N SER A 63 7.86 -20.54 18.99
CA SER A 63 7.77 -19.47 20.00
C SER A 63 8.05 -18.12 19.36
N ALA A 64 7.00 -17.35 19.09
CA ALA A 64 7.11 -16.01 18.56
C ALA A 64 7.87 -15.15 19.58
N PRO A 65 8.85 -14.34 19.17
CA PRO A 65 9.49 -13.42 20.10
C PRO A 65 8.43 -12.42 20.61
N SER A 66 8.58 -11.91 21.83
CA SER A 66 7.61 -10.97 22.40
C SER A 66 7.88 -9.56 21.86
N TYR A 67 7.35 -9.25 20.68
CA TYR A 67 7.26 -7.89 20.16
C TYR A 67 5.90 -7.64 19.50
N THR A 68 5.49 -6.39 19.45
CA THR A 68 4.27 -5.94 18.76
C THR A 68 4.67 -5.11 17.56
N PRO A 69 4.59 -5.67 16.33
CA PRO A 69 4.82 -4.88 15.12
C PRO A 69 3.77 -3.79 14.97
N THR A 70 4.13 -2.74 14.26
CA THR A 70 3.23 -1.66 13.85
C THR A 70 3.22 -1.55 12.33
N TYR A 71 2.15 -0.99 11.78
CA TYR A 71 2.04 -0.74 10.36
C TYR A 71 1.44 0.63 10.05
N THR A 72 1.78 1.12 8.86
CA THR A 72 1.08 2.23 8.19
C THR A 72 0.78 1.84 6.76
N LEU A 73 -0.25 2.45 6.16
CA LEU A 73 -0.66 2.21 4.79
C LEU A 73 -0.56 3.52 4.00
N ASP A 74 0.12 3.48 2.86
CA ASP A 74 0.19 4.58 1.90
C ASP A 74 -0.08 4.05 0.48
N GLY A 75 -1.26 4.37 -0.06
CA GLY A 75 -1.74 3.87 -1.34
C GLY A 75 -1.81 2.35 -1.41
N PHE A 76 -0.77 1.74 -1.99
CA PHE A 76 -0.62 0.29 -2.18
C PHE A 76 0.48 -0.32 -1.30
N TYR A 77 1.15 0.47 -0.47
CA TYR A 77 2.30 0.01 0.31
C TYR A 77 1.96 -0.08 1.80
N ILE A 78 2.21 -1.24 2.39
CA ILE A 78 2.18 -1.48 3.83
C ILE A 78 3.61 -1.33 4.35
N TYR A 79 3.82 -0.35 5.21
CA TYR A 79 5.10 -0.16 5.88
C TYR A 79 5.02 -0.84 7.24
N VAL A 80 5.82 -1.86 7.46
CA VAL A 80 5.88 -2.61 8.71
C VAL A 80 7.09 -2.15 9.53
N ARG A 81 6.91 -1.99 10.83
CA ARG A 81 7.97 -1.65 11.77
C ARG A 81 7.93 -2.56 12.98
N VAL A 82 9.09 -3.06 13.38
CA VAL A 82 9.29 -3.85 14.60
C VAL A 82 10.40 -3.21 15.44
N ILE A 83 10.16 -3.05 16.74
CA ILE A 83 11.16 -2.58 17.70
C ILE A 83 11.56 -3.76 18.59
N VAL A 84 12.85 -4.06 18.65
CA VAL A 84 13.42 -5.14 19.48
C VAL A 84 14.56 -4.57 20.31
N GLY A 85 14.30 -4.31 21.60
CA GLY A 85 15.24 -3.58 22.44
C GLY A 85 15.49 -2.17 21.88
N SER A 86 16.74 -1.86 21.54
CA SER A 86 17.12 -0.60 20.88
C SER A 86 17.13 -0.69 19.34
N ALA A 87 16.92 -1.86 18.76
CA ALA A 87 16.93 -2.05 17.32
C ALA A 87 15.55 -1.73 16.71
N THR A 88 15.56 -1.08 15.54
CA THR A 88 14.38 -0.88 14.71
C THR A 88 14.57 -1.63 13.39
N ILE A 89 13.61 -2.48 13.06
CA ILE A 89 13.52 -3.20 11.79
C ILE A 89 12.34 -2.60 11.02
N SER A 90 12.50 -2.36 9.72
CA SER A 90 11.44 -1.84 8.86
C SER A 90 11.41 -2.59 7.55
N ASP A 91 10.21 -2.81 7.04
CA ASP A 91 9.95 -3.49 5.77
C ASP A 91 8.80 -2.80 5.02
N VAL A 92 8.74 -3.00 3.71
CA VAL A 92 7.70 -2.43 2.84
C VAL A 92 7.13 -3.53 1.96
N VAL A 93 5.82 -3.74 2.06
CA VAL A 93 5.08 -4.74 1.29
C VAL A 93 4.13 -4.04 0.33
N GLU A 94 4.20 -4.39 -0.94
CA GLU A 94 3.25 -3.90 -1.96
C GLU A 94 2.02 -4.80 -2.00
N ILE A 95 0.83 -4.20 -1.95
CA ILE A 95 -0.46 -4.84 -2.17
C ILE A 95 -0.69 -4.91 -3.68
N ARG A 96 -0.60 -6.11 -4.24
CA ARG A 96 -0.91 -6.42 -5.64
C ARG A 96 -2.39 -6.66 -5.85
N SER A 97 -3.07 -7.22 -4.85
CA SER A 97 -4.52 -7.44 -4.88
C SER A 97 -5.10 -7.52 -3.48
N LEU A 98 -6.24 -6.88 -3.28
CA LEU A 98 -6.99 -6.93 -2.03
C LEU A 98 -8.49 -7.03 -2.31
N ASN A 99 -9.09 -8.07 -1.76
CA ASN A 99 -10.52 -8.33 -1.74
C ASN A 99 -10.91 -8.94 -0.37
N PRO A 100 -12.20 -9.14 -0.06
CA PRO A 100 -12.64 -9.56 1.27
C PRO A 100 -12.05 -10.88 1.80
N THR A 101 -11.48 -11.72 0.93
CA THR A 101 -10.93 -13.04 1.29
C THR A 101 -9.47 -13.23 0.88
N THR A 102 -8.87 -12.27 0.19
CA THR A 102 -7.52 -12.41 -0.35
C THR A 102 -6.75 -11.10 -0.28
N LEU A 103 -5.53 -11.18 0.27
CA LEU A 103 -4.50 -10.15 0.26
C LEU A 103 -3.25 -10.76 -0.39
N VAL A 104 -2.77 -10.16 -1.47
CA VAL A 104 -1.56 -10.56 -2.24
C VAL A 104 -0.68 -9.35 -2.45
#